data_AF-A0A7J7ZKT8-F1
#
_entry.id   AF-A0A7J7ZKT8-F1
#
_cell.length_a   1.000
_cell.length_b   1.000
_cell.length_c   1.000
_cell.angle_alpha   90.00
_cell.angle_beta   90.00
_cell.angle_gamma   90.00
#
_symmetry.space_group_name_H-M   'P 1'
#
loop_
_entity.id
_entity.type
_entity.pdbx_description
1 polymer ?
#
loop_
_entity_poly.entity_id
_entity_poly.type
_entity_poly.pdbx_seq_one_letter_code
_entity_poly.pdbx_strand_id
1 'polypeptide(L)'
;MSGALDVLQMKAEDVLKFLAAGTLLGGTNLDFLMEQHIYMRKSDGIYIINPKRTWEKLLLAARAIVAIENPADVSVISSRNAGQPAVLKFAAATGATPIAGRFTPGTSTIWILAACREPRLLVVTDPRAAQQPAHHRSV
;
A
#
# COMPACT_ATOMS: atom_id res chain seq x y z
N MET A 1 7.11 -4.78 -14.86
CA MET A 1 6.81 -4.17 -16.16
C MET A 1 6.20 -2.78 -15.97
N SER A 2 7.02 -1.78 -15.64
CA SER A 2 6.68 -0.40 -15.98
C SER A 2 6.59 -0.36 -17.50
N GLY A 3 5.37 -0.49 -18.05
CA GLY A 3 5.16 -0.55 -19.50
C GLY A 3 5.98 0.56 -20.14
N ALA A 4 6.87 0.18 -21.07
CA ALA A 4 8.10 0.86 -21.53
C ALA A 4 7.93 2.32 -22.02
N LEU A 5 7.36 3.16 -21.17
CA LEU A 5 7.03 4.56 -21.42
C LEU A 5 8.04 5.39 -20.64
N ASP A 6 8.89 6.09 -21.38
CA ASP A 6 9.97 6.91 -20.81
C ASP A 6 9.47 7.98 -19.85
N VAL A 7 8.24 8.47 -20.06
CA VAL A 7 7.59 9.47 -19.20
C VAL A 7 7.33 8.95 -17.77
N LEU A 8 7.14 7.64 -17.59
CA LEU A 8 6.86 7.01 -16.29
C LEU A 8 8.09 6.37 -15.65
N GLN A 9 9.28 6.58 -16.24
CA GLN A 9 10.51 6.09 -15.64
C GLN A 9 10.81 6.83 -14.33
N MET A 10 11.47 6.10 -13.42
CA MET A 10 11.88 6.63 -12.13
C MET A 10 12.93 7.73 -12.35
N LYS A 11 12.63 8.94 -11.88
CA LYS A 11 13.54 10.10 -11.99
C LYS A 11 14.55 10.12 -10.84
N ALA A 12 15.69 10.76 -11.07
CA ALA A 12 16.75 10.87 -10.06
C ALA A 12 16.25 11.54 -8.77
N GLU A 13 15.39 12.56 -8.88
CA GLU A 13 14.79 13.26 -7.75
C GLU A 13 13.95 12.35 -6.85
N ASP A 14 13.23 11.38 -7.43
CA ASP A 14 12.39 10.45 -6.68
C ASP A 14 13.25 9.42 -5.93
N VAL A 15 14.35 8.98 -6.54
CA VAL A 15 15.34 8.12 -5.88
C VAL A 15 15.95 8.81 -4.67
N LEU A 16 16.29 10.10 -4.78
CA LEU A 16 16.81 10.87 -3.65
C LEU A 16 15.81 10.94 -2.50
N LYS A 17 14.52 11.13 -2.78
CA LYS A 17 13.47 11.10 -1.74
C LYS A 17 13.37 9.73 -1.07
N PHE A 18 13.46 8.64 -1.83
CA PHE A 18 13.45 7.28 -1.26
C PHE A 18 14.64 7.03 -0.33
N LEU A 19 15.83 7.50 -0.72
CA LEU A 19 17.04 7.39 0.09
C LEU A 19 16.96 8.25 1.36
N ALA A 20 16.52 9.50 1.24
CA ALA A 20 16.38 10.41 2.37
C ALA A 20 15.35 9.91 3.41
N ALA A 21 14.26 9.30 2.94
CA ALA A 21 13.23 8.73 3.80
C ALA A 21 13.58 7.33 4.35
N GLY A 22 14.72 6.74 3.96
CA GLY A 22 15.15 5.41 4.43
C GLY A 22 14.29 4.25 3.95
N THR A 23 13.43 4.45 2.95
CA THR A 23 12.43 3.47 2.48
C THR A 23 13.00 2.19 1.90
N LEU A 24 14.26 2.23 1.44
CA LEU A 24 14.94 1.07 0.84
C LEU A 24 15.59 0.16 1.89
N LEU A 25 15.57 0.56 3.16
CA LEU A 25 16.02 -0.25 4.28
C LEU A 25 14.86 -1.13 4.76
N GLY A 26 14.99 -2.43 4.58
CA GLY A 26 14.01 -3.42 5.02
C GLY A 26 14.22 -3.88 6.46
N GLY A 27 13.60 -5.01 6.79
CA GLY A 27 13.79 -5.68 8.09
C GLY A 27 15.03 -6.58 8.12
N THR A 28 15.23 -7.24 9.28
CA THR A 28 16.25 -8.28 9.49
C THR A 28 15.77 -9.67 9.07
N ASN A 29 14.46 -9.87 9.02
CA ASN A 29 13.82 -11.13 8.62
C ASN A 29 13.21 -10.98 7.22
N LEU A 30 13.29 -12.06 6.44
CA LEU A 30 12.79 -12.14 5.09
C LEU A 30 11.71 -13.22 4.97
N ASP A 31 10.57 -12.86 4.39
CA ASP A 31 9.58 -13.80 3.91
C ASP A 31 9.96 -14.31 2.51
N PHE A 32 9.76 -15.60 2.24
CA PHE A 32 10.11 -16.26 0.97
C PHE A 32 9.51 -15.54 -0.24
N LEU A 33 8.25 -15.09 -0.15
CA LEU A 33 7.58 -14.39 -1.26
C LEU A 33 8.16 -12.99 -1.54
N MET A 34 8.86 -12.41 -0.57
CA MET A 34 9.47 -11.09 -0.66
C MET A 34 10.90 -11.13 -1.18
N GLU A 35 11.52 -12.31 -1.32
CA GLU A 35 12.89 -12.48 -1.80
C GLU A 35 13.11 -11.81 -3.16
N GLN A 36 12.13 -11.95 -4.06
CA GLN A 36 12.17 -11.32 -5.38
C GLN A 36 12.24 -9.78 -5.32
N HIS A 37 11.90 -9.13 -4.22
CA HIS A 37 11.93 -7.65 -4.10
C HIS A 37 13.24 -7.14 -3.50
N ILE A 38 14.13 -8.04 -3.08
CA ILE A 38 15.40 -7.70 -2.42
C ILE A 38 16.53 -7.56 -3.44
N TYR A 39 17.43 -6.64 -3.14
CA TYR A 39 18.68 -6.46 -3.88
C TYR A 39 19.83 -7.23 -3.21
N MET A 40 20.10 -6.95 -1.94
CA MET A 40 21.18 -7.59 -1.18
C MET A 40 20.93 -7.50 0.33
N ARG A 41 21.75 -8.20 1.12
CA ARG A 41 21.79 -8.09 2.59
C ARG A 41 23.07 -7.38 3.02
N LYS A 42 22.98 -6.43 3.97
CA LYS A 42 24.16 -5.81 4.59
C LYS A 42 24.81 -6.73 5.64
N SER A 43 26.05 -6.41 6.02
CA SER A 43 26.76 -7.01 7.16
C SER A 43 25.94 -6.99 8.45
N ASP A 44 25.18 -5.93 8.66
CA ASP A 44 24.37 -5.70 9.87
C ASP A 44 23.08 -6.54 9.89
N GLY A 45 22.89 -7.39 8.88
CA GLY A 45 21.74 -8.29 8.77
C GLY A 45 20.48 -7.67 8.15
N ILE A 46 20.47 -6.36 7.87
CA ILE A 46 19.36 -5.64 7.22
C ILE A 46 19.32 -5.94 5.72
N TYR A 47 18.13 -6.22 5.20
CA TYR A 47 17.90 -6.39 3.77
C TYR A 47 17.67 -5.05 3.05
N ILE A 48 18.30 -4.86 1.90
CA ILE A 48 18.11 -3.70 1.02
C ILE A 48 17.08 -4.07 -0.06
N ILE A 49 16.04 -3.25 -0.18
CA ILE A 49 14.97 -3.42 -1.16
C ILE A 49 15.39 -2.80 -2.50
N ASN A 50 15.07 -3.45 -3.61
CA ASN A 50 15.39 -2.95 -4.95
C ASN A 50 14.46 -1.78 -5.34
N PRO A 51 14.98 -0.54 -5.52
CA PRO A 51 14.15 0.64 -5.80
C PRO A 51 13.40 0.52 -7.14
N LYS A 52 14.01 -0.10 -8.15
CA LYS A 52 13.38 -0.28 -9.46
C LYS A 52 12.15 -1.18 -9.37
N ARG A 53 12.25 -2.30 -8.64
CA ARG A 53 11.10 -3.20 -8.42
C ARG A 53 10.00 -2.51 -7.60
N THR A 54 10.37 -1.73 -6.58
CA THR A 54 9.41 -0.94 -5.81
C THR A 54 8.64 0.04 -6.68
N TRP A 55 9.33 0.79 -7.55
CA TRP A 55 8.71 1.73 -8.48
C TRP A 55 7.73 1.06 -9.44
N GLU A 56 8.12 -0.08 -10.03
CA GLU A 56 7.25 -0.83 -10.94
C GLU A 56 5.97 -1.33 -10.26
N LYS A 57 6.07 -1.81 -9.01
CA LYS A 57 4.91 -2.25 -8.22
C LYS A 57 4.03 -1.08 -7.79
N LEU A 58 4.63 0.06 -7.46
CA LEU A 58 3.90 1.29 -7.14
C LEU A 58 3.06 1.76 -8.32
N LEU A 59 3.64 1.78 -9.52
CA LEU A 59 2.90 2.13 -10.75
C LEU A 59 1.79 1.12 -11.07
N LEU A 60 2.03 -0.18 -10.84
CA LEU A 60 1.01 -1.21 -11.03
C LEU A 60 -0.20 -0.97 -10.10
N ALA A 61 0.05 -0.65 -8.82
CA ALA A 61 -1.02 -0.32 -7.87
C ALA A 61 -1.76 0.96 -8.27
N ALA A 62 -1.05 2.01 -8.70
CA ALA A 62 -1.66 3.25 -9.17
C ALA A 62 -2.60 2.99 -10.37
N ARG A 63 -2.19 2.14 -11.33
CA ARG A 63 -3.05 1.74 -12.46
C ARG A 63 -4.31 1.03 -12.01
N ALA A 64 -4.20 0.13 -11.03
CA ALA A 64 -5.37 -0.57 -10.48
C ALA A 64 -6.36 0.40 -9.79
N ILE A 65 -5.85 1.44 -9.11
CA ILE A 65 -6.69 2.47 -8.49
C ILE A 65 -7.42 3.30 -9.56
N VAL A 66 -6.69 3.76 -10.59
CA VAL A 66 -7.26 4.57 -11.67
C VAL A 66 -8.28 3.81 -12.52
N ALA A 67 -8.18 2.48 -12.59
CA ALA A 67 -9.15 1.65 -13.31
C ALA A 67 -10.54 1.59 -12.65
N ILE A 68 -10.69 2.06 -11.40
CA ILE A 68 -11.99 2.15 -10.73
C ILE A 68 -12.67 3.47 -11.11
N GLU A 69 -13.85 3.37 -11.72
CA GLU A 69 -14.62 4.53 -12.21
C GLU A 69 -15.02 5.49 -11.08
N ASN A 70 -15.54 4.95 -9.97
CA ASN A 70 -15.91 5.73 -8.80
C ASN A 70 -14.80 5.68 -7.74
N PRO A 71 -14.04 6.76 -7.51
CA PRO A 71 -12.94 6.75 -6.54
C PRO A 71 -13.40 6.47 -5.11
N ALA A 72 -14.66 6.77 -4.76
CA ALA A 72 -15.21 6.49 -3.44
C ALA A 72 -15.29 4.99 -3.11
N ASP A 73 -15.33 4.13 -4.14
CA ASP A 73 -15.32 2.66 -4.01
C ASP A 73 -13.92 2.11 -3.66
N VAL A 74 -12.90 2.97 -3.68
CA VAL A 74 -11.56 2.64 -3.19
C VAL A 74 -11.50 2.96 -1.70
N SER A 75 -11.27 1.95 -0.86
CA SER A 75 -11.03 2.14 0.58
C SER A 75 -9.55 2.06 0.90
N VAL A 76 -9.08 2.97 1.77
CA VAL A 76 -7.69 3.03 2.21
C VAL A 76 -7.65 2.88 3.72
N ILE A 77 -6.98 1.85 4.22
CA ILE A 77 -6.97 1.47 5.64
C ILE A 77 -5.57 1.61 6.23
N SER A 78 -5.51 2.21 7.44
CA SER A 78 -4.35 2.06 8.32
C SER A 78 -4.79 1.91 9.77
N SER A 79 -4.42 0.77 10.38
CA SER A 79 -4.57 0.55 11.82
C SER A 79 -3.44 1.15 12.64
N ARG A 80 -2.25 1.35 12.05
CA ARG A 80 -1.11 1.98 12.73
C ARG A 80 -1.28 3.50 12.82
N ASN A 81 -0.99 4.06 14.00
CA ASN A 81 -1.03 5.49 14.27
C ASN A 81 -0.17 6.31 13.30
N ALA A 82 1.03 5.81 12.95
CA ALA A 82 1.93 6.48 12.01
C ALA A 82 1.33 6.64 10.59
N GLY A 83 0.44 5.72 10.17
CA GLY A 83 -0.16 5.73 8.84
C GLY A 83 -1.51 6.45 8.76
N GLN A 84 -2.19 6.68 9.89
CA GLN A 84 -3.49 7.36 9.93
C GLN A 84 -3.49 8.75 9.26
N PRO A 85 -2.55 9.68 9.54
CA PRO A 85 -2.56 10.98 8.88
C PRO A 85 -2.29 10.89 7.38
N ALA A 86 -1.51 9.90 6.93
CA ALA A 86 -1.24 9.68 5.51
C ALA A 86 -2.48 9.18 4.77
N VAL A 87 -3.25 8.26 5.38
CA VAL A 87 -4.51 7.76 4.81
C VAL A 87 -5.54 8.88 4.63
N LEU A 88 -5.70 9.76 5.62
CA LEU A 88 -6.63 10.87 5.54
C LEU A 88 -6.26 11.84 4.40
N LYS A 89 -4.97 12.20 4.29
CA LYS A 89 -4.48 13.08 3.21
C LYS A 89 -4.61 12.43 1.84
N PHE A 90 -4.30 11.13 1.73
CA PHE A 90 -4.42 10.40 0.48
C PHE A 90 -5.87 10.32 0.00
N ALA A 91 -6.80 9.99 0.90
CA ALA A 91 -8.22 9.97 0.61
C ALA A 91 -8.75 11.34 0.17
N ALA A 92 -8.38 12.41 0.88
CA ALA A 92 -8.76 13.77 0.51
C ALA A 92 -8.23 14.18 -0.88
N ALA A 93 -7.03 13.74 -1.25
CA ALA A 93 -6.43 14.06 -2.55
C ALA A 93 -7.00 13.23 -3.72
N THR A 94 -7.50 12.02 -3.45
CA THR A 94 -7.94 11.07 -4.49
C THR A 94 -9.45 10.90 -4.57
N GLY A 95 -10.20 11.33 -3.56
CA GLY A 95 -11.63 11.04 -3.43
C GLY A 95 -11.93 9.64 -2.87
N ALA A 96 -10.90 8.89 -2.47
CA ALA A 96 -11.04 7.57 -1.85
C ALA A 96 -11.67 7.66 -0.45
N THR A 97 -12.23 6.55 0.03
CA THR A 97 -12.76 6.43 1.39
C THR A 97 -11.64 6.12 2.39
N PRO A 98 -11.35 7.00 3.37
CA PRO A 98 -10.37 6.71 4.40
C PRO A 98 -10.98 5.89 5.55
N ILE A 99 -10.22 4.92 6.05
CA ILE A 99 -10.49 4.19 7.29
C ILE A 99 -9.24 4.28 8.15
N ALA A 100 -9.22 5.27 9.05
CA ALA A 100 -8.13 5.50 9.97
C ALA A 100 -8.46 4.88 11.34
N GLY A 101 -7.53 4.11 11.89
CA GLY A 101 -7.67 3.53 13.22
C GLY A 101 -8.20 2.10 13.21
N ARG A 102 -8.92 1.71 14.26
CA ARG A 102 -9.40 0.33 14.43
C ARG A 102 -10.41 0.00 13.34
N PHE A 103 -10.12 -1.04 12.57
CA PHE A 103 -11.10 -1.61 11.66
C PHE A 103 -12.23 -2.26 12.45
N THR A 104 -13.47 -1.93 12.14
CA THR A 104 -14.63 -2.56 12.77
C THR A 104 -14.92 -3.87 12.03
N PRO A 105 -14.87 -5.04 12.70
CA PRO A 105 -15.25 -6.29 12.06
C PRO A 105 -16.70 -6.23 11.57
N GLY A 106 -16.98 -6.70 10.35
CA GLY A 106 -18.32 -6.66 9.75
C GLY A 106 -18.61 -5.45 8.86
N THR A 107 -17.71 -4.47 8.77
CA THR A 107 -17.85 -3.28 7.89
C THR A 107 -17.99 -3.61 6.41
N SER A 108 -17.59 -4.81 5.95
CA SER A 108 -17.74 -5.20 4.54
C SER A 108 -18.68 -6.39 4.31
N THR A 109 -19.27 -6.96 5.36
CA THR A 109 -20.07 -8.19 5.26
C THR A 109 -21.47 -8.08 5.90
N ILE A 110 -21.68 -7.12 6.81
CA ILE A 110 -22.95 -6.97 7.52
C ILE A 110 -23.68 -5.74 6.98
N TRP A 111 -24.55 -5.95 6.00
CA TRP A 111 -25.37 -4.94 5.32
C TRP A 111 -26.24 -4.07 6.24
N ILE A 112 -26.55 -4.54 7.45
CA ILE A 112 -27.37 -3.84 8.45
C ILE A 112 -26.58 -2.74 9.19
N LEU A 113 -25.25 -2.80 9.24
CA LEU A 113 -24.45 -1.78 9.91
C LEU A 113 -24.44 -0.48 9.08
N ALA A 114 -24.68 0.66 9.73
CA ALA A 114 -24.56 1.98 9.09
C ALA A 114 -23.14 2.26 8.56
N ALA A 115 -22.14 1.55 9.09
CA ALA A 115 -20.76 1.59 8.63
C ALA A 115 -20.48 0.63 7.46
N CYS A 116 -21.46 -0.18 7.02
CA CYS A 116 -21.25 -1.15 5.96
C CYS A 116 -20.88 -0.45 4.66
N ARG A 117 -19.70 -0.76 4.14
CA ARG A 117 -19.21 -0.29 2.85
C ARG A 117 -18.58 -1.48 2.15
N GLU A 118 -18.94 -1.64 0.88
CA GLU A 118 -18.40 -2.68 0.01
C GLU A 118 -17.42 -2.03 -0.98
N PRO A 119 -16.14 -1.84 -0.59
CA PRO A 119 -15.17 -1.28 -1.51
C PRO A 119 -14.86 -2.27 -2.62
N ARG A 120 -14.68 -1.76 -3.84
CA ARG A 120 -14.18 -2.55 -5.00
C ARG A 120 -12.68 -2.77 -4.90
N LEU A 121 -11.94 -1.81 -4.34
CA LEU A 121 -10.49 -1.89 -4.14
C LEU A 121 -10.10 -1.48 -2.72
N LEU A 122 -9.14 -2.19 -2.13
CA LEU A 122 -8.66 -1.92 -0.79
C LEU A 122 -7.15 -1.74 -0.81
N VAL A 123 -6.70 -0.62 -0.26
CA VAL A 123 -5.29 -0.31 -0.06
C VAL A 123 -5.00 -0.38 1.44
N VAL A 124 -4.03 -1.21 1.82
CA VAL A 124 -3.68 -1.47 3.22
C VAL A 124 -2.23 -1.05 3.45
N THR A 125 -1.98 -0.29 4.53
CA THR A 125 -0.63 0.20 4.86
C THR A 125 0.29 -0.87 5.45
N ASP A 126 -0.22 -1.75 6.30
CA ASP A 126 0.52 -2.89 6.86
C ASP A 126 -0.39 -4.12 6.98
N PRO A 127 -0.14 -5.19 6.22
CA PRO A 127 -0.96 -6.40 6.27
C PRO A 127 -0.89 -7.12 7.62
N ARG A 128 0.20 -6.98 8.40
CA ARG A 128 0.30 -7.63 9.72
C ARG A 128 -0.58 -6.94 10.76
N ALA A 129 -0.61 -5.62 10.74
CA ALA A 129 -1.47 -4.84 11.63
C ALA A 129 -2.93 -4.79 11.16
N ALA A 130 -3.20 -5.23 9.93
CA ALA A 130 -4.53 -5.21 9.30
C ALA A 130 -4.92 -6.60 8.75
N GLN A 131 -4.62 -7.67 9.49
CA GLN A 131 -5.02 -9.04 9.10
C GLN A 131 -6.53 -9.16 8.92
N GLN A 132 -7.32 -8.46 9.75
CA GLN A 132 -8.78 -8.51 9.71
C GLN A 132 -9.38 -8.10 8.35
N PRO A 133 -9.10 -6.90 7.79
CA PRO A 133 -9.66 -6.50 6.50
C PRO A 133 -9.17 -7.36 5.31
N ALA A 134 -8.01 -8.01 5.41
CA ALA A 134 -7.53 -8.92 4.36
C ALA A 134 -8.32 -10.24 4.32
N HIS A 135 -8.69 -10.80 5.49
CA HIS A 135 -9.47 -12.05 5.58
C HIS A 135 -10.94 -11.89 5.15
N HIS A 136 -11.53 -10.70 5.30
CA HIS A 136 -12.94 -10.49 4.98
C HIS A 136 -13.23 -10.31 3.48
N ARG A 137 -12.20 -10.20 2.63
CA ARG A 137 -12.34 -10.09 1.16
C ARG A 137 -12.20 -11.41 0.40
N SER A 138 -11.91 -12.51 1.10
CA SER A 138 -11.69 -13.83 0.49
C SER A 138 -12.94 -14.74 0.50
N VAL A 139 -14.13 -14.16 0.39
CA VAL A 139 -15.41 -14.89 0.26
C VAL A 139 -16.15 -14.40 -0.96
#